data_AF-A0A9D6FGV5-F1
#
_entry.id   AF-A0A9D6FGV5-F1
#
_cell.length_a   1.000
_cell.length_b   1.000
_cell.length_c   1.000
_cell.angle_alpha   90.00
_cell.angle_beta   90.00
_cell.angle_gamma   90.00
#
_symmetry.space_group_name_H-M   'P 1'
#
loop_
_entity.id
_entity.type
_entity.pdbx_description
1 polymer ?
#
loop_
_entity_poly.entity_id
_entity_poly.type
_entity_poly.pdbx_seq_one_letter_code
_entity_poly.pdbx_strand_id
1 'polypeptide(L)'
;MSALKLAASDVVAQPVGTIRTYFLRLPALEREPRLELECAVPREFTGKSVEFKIEVEPDSGSRRTILDRWLPPGRVQIDPVDLSADAGQFVRLSFGGGGTAPSGLQVKPRITVAGEKPKPEDPRIEAGRQALARSNLLIILLDAAPVDHFGSYGYPLDTTPTIDRIARDGVRFTNAYCNAVYTMASTGSLMTGQFPDAHRVLYSKNRLPREAHTLAEMLAAKGMKTAAFLANSNAGALRG
;
A
#
# COMPACT_ATOMS: atom_id res chain seq x y z
N MET A 1 -1.50 -13.43 -12.96
CA MET A 1 -1.96 -12.11 -12.53
C MET A 1 -1.20 -11.66 -11.30
N SER A 2 -0.02 -11.06 -11.51
CA SER A 2 0.63 -10.22 -10.49
C SER A 2 -0.33 -9.07 -10.16
N ALA A 3 -0.55 -8.81 -8.88
CA ALA A 3 -1.49 -7.78 -8.47
C ALA A 3 -0.92 -6.96 -7.33
N LEU A 4 -0.87 -5.66 -7.56
CA LEU A 4 -0.69 -4.67 -6.53
C LEU A 4 -2.02 -4.56 -5.78
N LYS A 5 -2.08 -5.13 -4.57
CA LYS A 5 -3.18 -4.78 -3.67
C LYS A 5 -3.00 -3.30 -3.33
N LEU A 6 -4.01 -2.49 -3.63
CA LEU A 6 -4.15 -1.19 -3.01
C LEU A 6 -4.36 -1.48 -1.52
N ALA A 7 -3.27 -1.44 -0.75
CA ALA A 7 -3.24 -0.85 0.57
C ALA A 7 -4.61 -0.73 1.29
N ALA A 8 -5.14 -1.88 1.72
CA ALA A 8 -6.21 -2.12 2.71
C ALA A 8 -6.87 -3.45 2.34
N SER A 9 -6.49 -4.53 3.01
CA SER A 9 -7.27 -5.78 3.01
C SER A 9 -8.62 -5.65 3.73
N ASP A 10 -8.96 -4.45 4.18
CA ASP A 10 -10.15 -4.22 4.94
C ASP A 10 -11.32 -4.01 3.99
N VAL A 11 -12.32 -4.83 4.21
CA VAL A 11 -13.70 -4.58 3.86
C VAL A 11 -14.08 -3.20 4.41
N VAL A 12 -13.87 -2.13 3.63
CA VAL A 12 -14.20 -0.77 4.09
C VAL A 12 -15.69 -0.59 3.92
N ALA A 13 -16.48 -0.79 4.98
CA ALA A 13 -17.86 -0.34 4.99
C ALA A 13 -17.87 1.21 4.97
N GLN A 14 -18.15 1.82 3.82
CA GLN A 14 -18.17 3.27 3.68
C GLN A 14 -19.59 3.82 3.77
N PRO A 15 -19.89 4.80 4.64
CA PRO A 15 -21.16 5.52 4.58
C PRO A 15 -21.40 6.01 3.15
N VAL A 16 -22.60 5.78 2.62
CA VAL A 16 -22.93 6.18 1.25
C VAL A 16 -22.81 7.71 1.14
N GLY A 17 -22.16 8.19 0.07
CA GLY A 17 -21.76 9.59 -0.10
C GLY A 17 -20.29 9.90 0.25
N THR A 18 -19.54 8.94 0.81
CA THR A 18 -18.10 9.11 1.06
C THR A 18 -17.29 8.90 -0.22
N ILE A 19 -16.38 9.83 -0.53
CA ILE A 19 -15.38 9.65 -1.58
C ILE A 19 -14.05 9.22 -0.93
N ARG A 20 -13.45 8.16 -1.45
CA ARG A 20 -12.10 7.70 -1.08
C ARG A 20 -11.18 7.82 -2.29
N THR A 21 -10.07 8.52 -2.10
CA THR A 21 -9.09 8.72 -3.16
C THR A 21 -7.79 8.02 -2.81
N TYR A 22 -7.31 7.18 -3.73
CA TYR A 22 -6.03 6.51 -3.66
C TYR A 22 -5.07 7.16 -4.65
N PHE A 23 -3.86 7.45 -4.21
CA PHE A 23 -2.79 7.93 -5.07
C PHE A 23 -1.80 6.80 -5.31
N LEU A 24 -1.58 6.43 -6.56
CA LEU A 24 -0.64 5.38 -6.92
C LEU A 24 -0.05 5.59 -8.31
N ARG A 25 1.11 4.98 -8.56
CA ARG A 25 1.65 4.86 -9.90
C ARG A 25 1.08 3.62 -10.57
N LEU A 26 0.47 3.77 -11.74
CA LEU A 26 0.08 2.63 -12.55
C LEU A 26 1.32 1.98 -13.18
N PRO A 27 1.38 0.64 -13.23
CA PRO A 27 2.40 -0.08 -13.98
C PRO A 27 2.48 0.39 -15.44
N ALA A 28 3.68 0.35 -16.03
CA ALA A 28 3.92 0.78 -17.41
C ALA A 28 3.19 -0.11 -18.44
N LEU A 29 3.00 0.44 -19.65
CA LEU A 29 2.15 -0.09 -20.71
C LEU A 29 2.41 -1.55 -21.09
N GLU A 30 3.65 -2.02 -20.97
CA GLU A 30 4.05 -3.43 -21.19
C GLU A 30 3.32 -4.44 -20.29
N ARG A 31 2.61 -3.96 -19.27
CA ARG A 31 1.96 -4.78 -18.24
C ARG A 31 0.44 -4.66 -18.17
N GLU A 32 -0.21 -3.94 -19.11
CA GLU A 32 -1.67 -3.78 -19.21
C GLU A 32 -2.41 -3.71 -17.85
N PRO A 33 -2.30 -2.58 -17.12
CA PRO A 33 -2.91 -2.46 -15.81
C PRO A 33 -4.44 -2.47 -15.90
N ARG A 34 -5.07 -3.30 -15.07
CA ARG A 34 -6.52 -3.39 -14.91
C ARG A 34 -6.93 -3.22 -13.45
N LEU A 35 -8.05 -2.55 -13.23
CA LEU A 35 -8.68 -2.41 -11.93
C LEU A 35 -9.75 -3.48 -11.75
N GLU A 36 -9.47 -4.47 -10.90
CA GLU A 36 -10.41 -5.48 -10.44
C GLU A 36 -11.15 -4.98 -9.19
N LEU A 37 -12.46 -5.24 -9.15
CA LEU A 37 -13.34 -4.72 -8.09
C LEU A 37 -14.35 -5.78 -7.68
N GLU A 38 -14.35 -6.10 -6.39
CA GLU A 38 -15.49 -6.74 -5.72
C GLU A 38 -16.20 -5.66 -4.88
N CYS A 39 -17.49 -5.47 -5.13
CA CYS A 39 -18.33 -4.58 -4.36
C CYS A 39 -19.35 -5.39 -3.56
N ALA A 40 -19.65 -4.97 -2.34
CA ALA A 40 -20.74 -5.54 -1.56
C ALA A 40 -21.58 -4.44 -0.93
N VAL A 41 -22.86 -4.43 -1.29
CA VAL A 41 -23.89 -3.62 -0.61
C VAL A 41 -24.49 -4.51 0.50
N PRO A 42 -24.51 -4.06 1.77
CA PRO A 42 -25.05 -4.86 2.87
C PRO A 42 -26.48 -5.33 2.61
N ARG A 43 -26.82 -6.55 3.05
CA ARG A 43 -28.17 -7.11 2.82
C ARG A 43 -29.23 -6.38 3.64
N GLU A 44 -28.87 -5.79 4.77
CA GLU A 44 -29.73 -4.93 5.58
C GLU A 44 -30.03 -3.56 4.92
N PHE A 45 -29.48 -3.26 3.74
CA PHE A 45 -29.80 -2.05 3.01
C PHE A 45 -31.27 -2.04 2.56
N THR A 46 -32.02 -1.03 3.00
CA THR A 46 -33.46 -0.89 2.73
C THR A 46 -33.77 -0.22 1.39
N GLY A 47 -32.76 0.28 0.66
CA GLY A 47 -32.92 0.88 -0.67
C GLY A 47 -32.80 -0.14 -1.81
N LYS A 48 -33.18 0.28 -3.04
CA LYS A 48 -33.14 -0.59 -4.23
C LYS A 48 -31.73 -0.74 -4.82
N SER A 49 -30.93 0.31 -4.76
CA SER A 49 -29.56 0.34 -5.27
C SER A 49 -28.78 1.52 -4.70
N VAL A 50 -27.45 1.46 -4.81
CA VAL A 50 -26.52 2.55 -4.46
C VAL A 50 -25.78 2.97 -5.72
N GLU A 51 -25.62 4.27 -5.94
CA GLU A 51 -24.78 4.78 -7.03
C GLU A 51 -23.31 4.56 -6.67
N PHE A 52 -22.52 4.07 -7.62
CA PHE A 52 -21.09 3.85 -7.47
C PHE A 52 -20.34 4.34 -8.70
N LYS A 53 -19.43 5.27 -8.46
CA LYS A 53 -18.61 5.99 -9.41
C LYS A 53 -17.15 5.78 -9.10
N ILE A 54 -16.37 5.61 -10.16
CA ILE A 54 -14.91 5.61 -10.10
C ILE A 54 -14.41 6.66 -11.06
N GLU A 55 -13.55 7.53 -10.55
CA GLU A 55 -12.88 8.57 -11.32
C GLU A 55 -11.38 8.38 -11.27
N VAL A 56 -10.72 8.56 -12.41
CA VAL A 56 -9.27 8.59 -12.54
C VAL A 56 -8.83 10.00 -12.90
N GLU A 57 -7.81 10.50 -12.22
CA GLU A 57 -7.14 11.75 -12.53
C GLU A 57 -5.64 11.48 -12.63
N PRO A 58 -5.10 11.35 -13.86
CA PRO A 58 -3.67 11.22 -14.06
C PRO A 58 -2.96 12.56 -13.83
N ASP A 59 -1.70 12.53 -13.38
CA ASP A 59 -0.91 13.76 -13.18
C ASP A 59 -0.74 14.59 -14.47
N SER A 60 -0.83 13.96 -15.65
CA SER A 60 -0.70 14.65 -16.94
C SER A 60 -2.01 15.22 -17.50
N GLY A 61 -3.15 14.99 -16.85
CA GLY A 61 -4.45 15.24 -17.47
C GLY A 61 -5.58 15.54 -16.51
N SER A 62 -6.77 15.68 -17.08
CA SER A 62 -7.98 16.02 -16.32
C SER A 62 -8.65 14.76 -15.74
N ARG A 63 -9.31 14.94 -14.59
CA ARG A 63 -10.18 13.94 -13.97
C ARG A 63 -11.26 13.47 -14.93
N ARG A 64 -11.47 12.15 -15.02
CA ARG A 64 -12.52 11.52 -15.83
C ARG A 64 -13.15 10.33 -15.12
N THR A 65 -14.44 10.12 -15.36
CA THR A 65 -15.19 8.95 -14.87
C THR A 65 -14.84 7.72 -15.71
N ILE A 66 -14.43 6.64 -15.04
CA ILE A 66 -14.10 5.35 -15.67
C ILE A 66 -15.11 4.25 -15.32
N LEU A 67 -15.94 4.46 -14.31
CA LEU A 67 -17.07 3.60 -13.99
C LEU A 67 -18.19 4.45 -13.39
N ASP A 68 -19.42 4.23 -13.83
CA ASP A 68 -20.64 4.79 -13.25
C ASP A 68 -21.75 3.73 -13.32
N ARG A 69 -22.18 3.21 -12.16
CA ARG A 69 -23.10 2.07 -12.07
C ARG A 69 -24.00 2.21 -10.85
N TRP A 70 -25.19 1.63 -10.95
CA TRP A 70 -26.05 1.37 -9.80
C TRP A 70 -25.85 -0.06 -9.32
N LEU A 71 -25.52 -0.24 -8.04
CA LEU A 71 -25.25 -1.53 -7.43
C LEU A 71 -26.46 -2.01 -6.61
N PRO A 72 -27.04 -3.18 -6.89
CA PRO A 72 -28.10 -3.76 -6.07
C PRO A 72 -27.56 -4.28 -4.72
N PRO A 73 -28.44 -4.55 -3.72
CA PRO A 73 -28.08 -5.28 -2.52
C PRO A 73 -27.38 -6.61 -2.81
N GLY A 74 -26.33 -6.92 -2.05
CA GLY A 74 -25.54 -8.14 -2.22
C GLY A 74 -24.15 -7.90 -2.82
N ARG A 75 -23.48 -8.99 -3.18
CA ARG A 75 -22.16 -8.95 -3.81
C ARG A 75 -22.30 -8.76 -5.30
N VAL A 76 -21.54 -7.80 -5.83
CA VAL A 76 -21.46 -7.50 -7.26
C VAL A 76 -19.99 -7.57 -7.66
N GLN A 77 -19.68 -8.51 -8.55
CA GLN A 77 -18.40 -8.52 -9.24
C GLN A 77 -18.49 -7.54 -10.40
N ILE A 78 -17.54 -6.61 -10.48
CA ILE A 78 -17.46 -5.69 -11.61
C ILE A 78 -16.39 -6.22 -12.56
N ASP A 79 -16.68 -6.16 -13.86
CA ASP A 79 -15.70 -6.51 -14.90
C ASP A 79 -14.44 -5.64 -14.75
N PRO A 80 -13.24 -6.20 -14.93
CA PRO A 80 -12.01 -5.44 -14.78
C PRO A 80 -11.98 -4.20 -15.68
N VAL A 81 -11.80 -3.02 -15.07
CA VAL A 81 -11.73 -1.74 -15.78
C VAL A 81 -10.31 -1.55 -16.32
N ASP A 82 -10.19 -1.31 -17.63
CA ASP A 82 -8.89 -1.06 -18.25
C ASP A 82 -8.33 0.31 -17.85
N LEU A 83 -7.09 0.32 -17.36
CA LEU A 83 -6.36 1.54 -16.98
C LEU A 83 -5.11 1.76 -17.87
N SER A 84 -5.00 1.02 -18.98
CA SER A 84 -3.81 1.06 -19.84
C SER A 84 -3.54 2.44 -20.45
N ALA A 85 -4.57 3.28 -20.60
CA ALA A 85 -4.42 4.67 -21.06
C ALA A 85 -3.60 5.56 -20.12
N ASP A 86 -3.58 5.25 -18.81
CA ASP A 86 -2.83 5.99 -17.79
C ASP A 86 -1.59 5.21 -17.31
N ALA A 87 -1.20 4.15 -18.03
CA ALA A 87 -0.10 3.28 -17.65
C ALA A 87 1.22 4.05 -17.48
N GLY A 88 1.96 3.75 -16.42
CA GLY A 88 3.23 4.40 -16.08
C GLY A 88 3.10 5.74 -15.34
N GLN A 89 1.89 6.31 -15.27
CA GLN A 89 1.62 7.61 -14.64
C GLN A 89 1.20 7.45 -13.17
N PHE A 90 1.37 8.53 -12.39
CA PHE A 90 0.65 8.67 -11.13
C PHE A 90 -0.80 9.04 -11.41
N VAL A 91 -1.70 8.38 -10.69
CA VAL A 91 -3.14 8.60 -10.80
C VAL A 91 -3.76 8.74 -9.41
N ARG A 92 -4.75 9.62 -9.32
CA ARG A 92 -5.74 9.64 -8.23
C ARG A 92 -6.94 8.82 -8.66
N LEU A 93 -7.16 7.68 -8.02
CA LEU A 93 -8.37 6.87 -8.18
C LEU A 93 -9.36 7.22 -7.06
N SER A 94 -10.46 7.88 -7.42
CA SER A 94 -11.52 8.24 -6.49
C SER A 94 -12.69 7.28 -6.62
N PHE A 95 -13.11 6.70 -5.51
CA PHE A 95 -14.23 5.77 -5.37
C PHE A 95 -15.30 6.44 -4.53
N GLY A 96 -16.52 6.54 -5.03
CA GLY A 96 -17.61 7.16 -4.28
C GLY A 96 -18.95 7.02 -5.00
N GLY A 97 -19.98 7.69 -4.52
CA GLY A 97 -21.29 7.69 -5.17
C GLY A 97 -22.41 8.07 -4.20
N GLY A 98 -23.57 8.42 -4.75
CA GLY A 98 -24.74 8.88 -4.00
C GLY A 98 -25.66 7.78 -3.46
N GLY A 99 -26.46 8.14 -2.46
CA GLY A 99 -27.51 7.31 -1.85
C GLY A 99 -27.56 7.43 -0.32
N THR A 100 -28.54 6.78 0.31
CA THR A 100 -28.77 6.81 1.76
C THR A 100 -28.79 5.39 2.32
N ALA A 101 -27.62 4.82 2.66
CA ALA A 101 -27.53 3.58 3.42
C ALA A 101 -26.79 3.79 4.75
N PRO A 102 -27.34 3.34 5.89
CA PRO A 102 -26.66 3.42 7.19
C PRO A 102 -25.49 2.42 7.32
N SER A 103 -25.56 1.28 6.64
CA SER A 103 -24.52 0.25 6.58
C SER A 103 -23.71 0.41 5.28
N GLY A 104 -22.42 0.68 5.39
CA GLY A 104 -21.64 1.21 4.28
C GLY A 104 -21.38 0.26 3.10
N LEU A 105 -21.19 0.83 1.90
CA LEU A 105 -20.74 0.14 0.69
C LEU A 105 -19.32 -0.39 0.90
N GLN A 106 -19.11 -1.68 0.67
CA GLN A 106 -17.80 -2.33 0.74
C GLN A 106 -17.20 -2.42 -0.65
N VAL A 107 -15.97 -1.93 -0.82
CA VAL A 107 -15.23 -1.99 -2.09
C VAL A 107 -13.86 -2.57 -1.85
N LYS A 108 -13.47 -3.57 -2.65
CA LYS A 108 -12.14 -4.18 -2.63
C LYS A 108 -11.42 -3.92 -3.96
N PRO A 109 -10.79 -2.75 -4.13
CA PRO A 109 -10.10 -2.44 -5.37
C PRO A 109 -8.74 -3.13 -5.42
N ARG A 110 -8.38 -3.64 -6.59
CA ARG A 110 -7.08 -4.28 -6.83
C ARG A 110 -6.57 -3.91 -8.20
N ILE A 111 -5.32 -3.45 -8.27
CA ILE A 111 -4.66 -3.22 -9.55
C ILE A 111 -3.93 -4.50 -9.94
N THR A 112 -4.38 -5.11 -11.02
CA THR A 112 -3.74 -6.26 -11.65
C THR A 112 -2.98 -5.82 -12.87
N VAL A 113 -1.93 -6.55 -13.20
CA VAL A 113 -1.23 -6.45 -14.47
C VAL A 113 -1.31 -7.78 -15.20
N ALA A 114 -1.39 -7.70 -16.53
CA ALA A 114 -1.15 -8.86 -17.38
C ALA A 114 0.28 -9.38 -17.10
N GLY A 115 0.38 -10.67 -16.80
CA GLY A 115 1.63 -11.32 -16.38
C GLY A 115 1.37 -12.43 -15.36
N GLU A 116 2.11 -13.52 -15.46
CA GLU A 116 2.02 -14.62 -14.49
C GLU A 116 2.35 -14.11 -13.08
N LYS A 117 1.48 -14.45 -12.12
CA LYS A 117 1.83 -14.24 -10.71
C LYS A 117 2.82 -15.35 -10.40
N PRO A 118 3.97 -15.09 -9.75
CA PRO A 118 4.69 -16.16 -9.10
C PRO A 118 3.70 -16.85 -8.17
N LYS A 119 3.35 -18.09 -8.48
CA LYS A 119 2.49 -18.87 -7.60
C LYS A 119 3.28 -19.11 -6.31
N PRO A 120 2.64 -19.27 -5.14
CA PRO A 120 3.37 -19.63 -3.92
C PRO A 120 4.31 -20.82 -4.11
N GLU A 121 3.91 -21.77 -4.97
CA GLU A 121 4.66 -22.94 -5.43
C GLU A 121 5.70 -22.68 -6.55
N ASP A 122 5.98 -21.42 -6.90
CA ASP A 122 7.04 -21.08 -7.85
C ASP A 122 8.40 -21.55 -7.32
N PRO A 123 9.15 -22.40 -8.06
CA PRO A 123 10.44 -22.91 -7.60
C PRO A 123 11.45 -21.83 -7.22
N ARG A 124 11.33 -20.62 -7.81
CA ARG A 124 12.20 -19.48 -7.48
C ARG A 124 11.92 -18.93 -6.08
N ILE A 125 10.66 -18.97 -5.62
CA ILE A 125 10.29 -18.54 -4.26
C ILE A 125 10.86 -19.52 -3.24
N GLU A 126 10.71 -20.81 -3.48
CA GLU A 126 11.25 -21.83 -2.56
C GLU A 126 12.77 -21.82 -2.53
N ALA A 127 13.44 -21.73 -3.69
CA ALA A 127 14.89 -21.57 -3.76
C ALA A 127 15.36 -20.32 -3.00
N GLY A 128 14.63 -19.20 -3.11
CA GLY A 128 14.93 -17.97 -2.36
C GLY A 128 14.74 -18.16 -0.84
N ARG A 129 13.67 -18.83 -0.40
CA ARG A 129 13.45 -19.15 1.02
C ARG A 129 14.57 -20.01 1.57
N GLN A 130 15.00 -21.03 0.83
CA GLN A 130 16.11 -21.91 1.23
C GLN A 130 17.43 -21.16 1.30
N ALA A 131 17.74 -20.33 0.29
CA ALA A 131 18.95 -19.50 0.27
C ALA A 131 19.02 -18.52 1.46
N LEU A 132 17.86 -18.01 1.90
CA LEU A 132 17.75 -17.04 2.99
C LEU A 132 17.45 -17.67 4.35
N ALA A 133 17.30 -18.99 4.45
CA ALA A 133 16.83 -19.67 5.67
C ALA A 133 17.72 -19.44 6.90
N ARG A 134 18.99 -19.08 6.69
CA ARG A 134 19.98 -18.78 7.74
C ARG A 134 20.47 -17.32 7.70
N SER A 135 19.86 -16.49 6.88
CA SER A 135 20.26 -15.08 6.78
C SER A 135 19.78 -14.29 7.98
N ASN A 136 20.61 -13.34 8.39
CA ASN A 136 20.20 -12.32 9.35
C ASN A 136 19.44 -11.21 8.62
N LEU A 137 18.46 -10.61 9.29
CA LEU A 137 17.78 -9.41 8.80
C LEU A 137 18.35 -8.19 9.51
N LEU A 138 18.87 -7.24 8.73
CA LEU A 138 19.31 -5.93 9.22
C LEU A 138 18.45 -4.85 8.57
N ILE A 139 17.78 -4.04 9.41
CA ILE A 139 17.01 -2.88 8.95
C ILE A 139 17.78 -1.63 9.36
N ILE A 140 18.20 -0.84 8.37
CA ILE A 140 18.82 0.47 8.57
C ILE A 140 17.81 1.51 8.15
N LEU A 141 17.36 2.32 9.11
CA LEU A 141 16.44 3.43 8.87
C LEU A 141 17.18 4.76 9.07
N LEU A 142 17.17 5.58 8.04
CA LEU A 142 17.65 6.97 8.10
C LEU A 142 16.43 7.88 8.24
N ASP A 143 16.39 8.67 9.32
CA ASP A 143 15.27 9.58 9.58
C ASP A 143 15.45 10.89 8.82
N ALA A 144 14.35 11.38 8.24
CA ALA A 144 14.30 12.60 7.44
C ALA A 144 15.40 12.68 6.35
N ALA A 145 15.79 11.55 5.77
CA ALA A 145 16.82 11.49 4.73
C ALA A 145 16.20 11.71 3.34
N PRO A 146 16.43 12.88 2.71
CA PRO A 146 15.85 13.16 1.41
C PRO A 146 16.64 12.42 0.33
N VAL A 147 15.90 11.80 -0.61
CA VAL A 147 16.47 10.90 -1.63
C VAL A 147 17.42 11.62 -2.60
N ASP A 148 17.24 12.91 -2.78
CA ASP A 148 18.05 13.77 -3.66
C ASP A 148 19.50 13.93 -3.19
N HIS A 149 19.84 13.52 -1.96
CA HIS A 149 21.21 13.54 -1.41
C HIS A 149 21.91 12.18 -1.49
N PHE A 150 21.38 11.21 -2.22
CA PHE A 150 22.00 9.90 -2.40
C PHE A 150 22.63 9.76 -3.79
N GLY A 151 23.90 9.34 -3.85
CA GLY A 151 24.62 9.17 -5.12
C GLY A 151 23.95 8.14 -6.03
N SER A 152 23.43 7.06 -5.45
CA SER A 152 22.62 6.05 -6.13
C SER A 152 21.29 6.58 -6.68
N TYR A 153 20.90 7.81 -6.37
CA TYR A 153 19.74 8.49 -6.96
C TYR A 153 20.13 9.71 -7.81
N GLY A 154 21.42 9.88 -8.10
CA GLY A 154 21.94 10.91 -9.01
C GLY A 154 22.55 12.14 -8.31
N TYR A 155 22.74 12.10 -6.99
CA TYR A 155 23.40 13.19 -6.29
C TYR A 155 24.89 13.29 -6.72
N PRO A 156 25.40 14.47 -7.09
CA PRO A 156 26.72 14.60 -7.69
C PRO A 156 27.88 14.48 -6.70
N LEU A 157 27.62 14.60 -5.39
CA LEU A 157 28.67 14.52 -4.36
C LEU A 157 28.72 13.12 -3.74
N ASP A 158 29.94 12.65 -3.46
CA ASP A 158 30.19 11.34 -2.85
C ASP A 158 29.91 11.36 -1.33
N THR A 159 28.64 11.46 -0.98
CA THR A 159 28.17 11.56 0.41
C THR A 159 27.63 10.24 0.96
N THR A 160 27.29 9.28 0.09
CA THR A 160 26.68 8.01 0.45
C THR A 160 27.39 6.76 -0.11
N PRO A 161 28.73 6.69 -0.21
CA PRO A 161 29.44 5.63 -0.94
C PRO A 161 29.09 4.21 -0.48
N THR A 162 28.87 4.01 0.81
CA THR A 162 28.51 2.69 1.37
C THR A 162 27.09 2.28 0.98
N ILE A 163 26.14 3.22 0.98
CA ILE A 163 24.75 2.96 0.60
C ILE A 163 24.66 2.72 -0.91
N ASP A 164 25.45 3.46 -1.68
CA ASP A 164 25.48 3.32 -3.13
C ASP A 164 26.07 1.98 -3.57
N ARG A 165 27.03 1.46 -2.80
CA ARG A 165 27.50 0.08 -2.97
C ARG A 165 26.40 -0.95 -2.69
N ILE A 166 25.65 -0.79 -1.60
CA ILE A 166 24.52 -1.68 -1.28
C ILE A 166 23.46 -1.64 -2.38
N ALA A 167 23.15 -0.45 -2.90
CA ALA A 167 22.19 -0.27 -4.00
C ALA A 167 22.66 -0.91 -5.31
N ARG A 168 23.98 -0.93 -5.56
CA ARG A 168 24.60 -1.58 -6.73
C ARG A 168 24.61 -3.10 -6.62
N ASP A 169 24.94 -3.63 -5.44
CA ASP A 169 25.05 -5.06 -5.18
C ASP A 169 23.69 -5.72 -4.93
N GLY A 170 22.65 -4.91 -4.67
CA GLY A 170 21.31 -5.35 -4.29
C GLY A 170 20.20 -4.88 -5.22
N VAL A 171 19.01 -4.71 -4.66
CA VAL A 171 17.83 -4.20 -5.37
C VAL A 171 17.51 -2.80 -4.88
N ARG A 172 17.48 -1.84 -5.80
CA ARG A 172 17.11 -0.45 -5.53
C ARG A 172 15.70 -0.15 -6.03
N PHE A 173 14.85 0.34 -5.14
CA PHE A 173 13.53 0.84 -5.51
C PHE A 173 13.61 2.33 -5.86
N THR A 174 13.20 2.69 -7.07
CA THR A 174 13.14 4.09 -7.54
C THR A 174 11.82 4.78 -7.19
N ASN A 175 10.82 4.00 -6.74
CA ASN A 175 9.50 4.47 -6.35
C ASN A 175 9.11 3.82 -5.02
N ALA A 176 9.66 4.33 -3.91
CA ALA A 176 9.33 3.89 -2.56
C ALA A 176 8.89 5.12 -1.76
N TYR A 177 7.68 5.09 -1.22
CA TYR A 177 7.06 6.22 -0.54
C TYR A 177 6.82 5.87 0.93
N CYS A 178 6.98 6.86 1.81
CA CYS A 178 6.55 6.72 3.20
C CYS A 178 5.02 6.74 3.29
N ASN A 179 4.46 5.99 4.25
CA ASN A 179 3.02 5.98 4.50
C ASN A 179 2.55 7.24 5.24
N ALA A 180 3.47 7.99 5.83
CA ALA A 180 3.24 9.28 6.46
C ALA A 180 4.52 10.12 6.48
N VAL A 181 4.37 11.44 6.39
CA VAL A 181 5.48 12.40 6.51
C VAL A 181 6.04 12.50 7.93
N TYR A 182 5.29 12.02 8.93
CA TYR A 182 5.69 12.09 10.33
C TYR A 182 6.37 10.80 10.78
N THR A 183 7.57 10.92 11.36
CA THR A 183 8.44 9.79 11.71
C THR A 183 7.71 8.68 12.45
N MET A 184 6.94 9.01 13.50
CA MET A 184 6.26 7.98 14.31
C MET A 184 5.20 7.19 13.53
N ALA A 185 4.45 7.88 12.67
CA ALA A 185 3.44 7.24 11.84
C ALA A 185 4.10 6.35 10.78
N SER A 186 5.16 6.87 10.14
CA SER A 186 5.93 6.14 9.13
C SER A 186 6.61 4.88 9.71
N THR A 187 7.27 5.00 10.87
CA THR A 187 7.91 3.86 11.54
C THR A 187 6.91 2.86 12.09
N GLY A 188 5.78 3.34 12.63
CA GLY A 188 4.66 2.48 13.03
C GLY A 188 4.14 1.65 11.85
N SER A 189 3.99 2.27 10.68
CA SER A 189 3.61 1.56 9.46
C SER A 189 4.69 0.58 8.99
N LEU A 190 5.97 0.96 9.06
CA LEU A 190 7.09 0.07 8.71
C LEU A 190 7.11 -1.19 9.57
N MET A 191 6.87 -1.05 10.88
CA MET A 191 6.94 -2.17 11.83
C MET A 191 5.69 -3.03 11.79
N THR A 192 4.51 -2.49 11.52
CA THR A 192 3.25 -3.26 11.53
C THR A 192 2.80 -3.74 10.14
N GLY A 193 3.33 -3.14 9.07
CA GLY A 193 2.81 -3.33 7.73
C GLY A 193 1.41 -2.72 7.51
N GLN A 194 0.94 -1.88 8.42
CA GLN A 194 -0.38 -1.24 8.39
C GLN A 194 -0.26 0.25 8.06
N PHE A 195 -1.34 0.86 7.56
CA PHE A 195 -1.40 2.31 7.36
C PHE A 195 -1.64 3.06 8.69
N PRO A 196 -1.32 4.37 8.75
CA PRO A 196 -1.50 5.19 9.96
C PRO A 196 -2.92 5.22 10.52
N ASP A 197 -3.92 5.14 9.65
CA ASP A 197 -5.34 5.05 10.03
C ASP A 197 -5.69 3.70 10.65
N ALA A 198 -5.01 2.62 10.29
CA ALA A 198 -5.19 1.29 10.86
C ALA A 198 -4.47 1.14 12.21
N HIS A 199 -3.17 1.49 12.28
CA HIS A 199 -2.40 1.36 13.52
C HIS A 199 -2.55 2.54 14.50
N ARG A 200 -3.31 3.58 14.10
CA ARG A 200 -3.74 4.73 14.94
C ARG A 200 -2.62 5.61 15.51
N VAL A 201 -1.41 5.55 14.95
CA VAL A 201 -0.33 6.47 15.32
C VAL A 201 -0.26 7.58 14.29
N LEU A 202 -0.75 8.77 14.67
CA LEU A 202 -0.90 9.91 13.76
C LEU A 202 -0.07 11.13 14.20
N TYR A 203 0.06 11.35 15.50
CA TYR A 203 0.76 12.50 16.08
C TYR A 203 1.42 12.13 17.42
N SER A 204 2.25 13.03 17.95
CA SER A 204 3.18 12.81 19.08
C SER A 204 2.57 12.20 20.35
N LYS A 205 1.26 12.35 20.56
CA LYS A 205 0.54 11.81 21.73
C LYS A 205 0.13 10.34 21.57
N ASN A 206 0.09 9.81 20.35
CA ASN A 206 -0.28 8.43 20.12
C ASN A 206 0.88 7.48 20.46
N ARG A 207 0.51 6.22 20.71
CA ARG A 207 1.43 5.09 20.83
C ARG A 207 0.87 3.92 20.05
N LEU A 208 1.74 3.01 19.64
CA LEU A 208 1.28 1.77 19.05
C LEU A 208 0.43 1.00 20.09
N PRO A 209 -0.77 0.52 19.71
CA PRO A 209 -1.56 -0.34 20.59
C PRO A 209 -0.78 -1.58 21.01
N ARG A 210 -1.00 -2.10 22.21
CA ARG A 210 -0.30 -3.30 22.72
C ARG A 210 -0.65 -4.56 21.91
N GLU A 211 -1.79 -4.54 21.24
CA GLU A 211 -2.31 -5.62 20.42
C GLU A 211 -1.73 -5.60 18.99
N ALA A 212 -1.03 -4.52 18.61
CA ALA A 212 -0.41 -4.44 17.31
C ALA A 212 0.78 -5.41 17.23
N HIS A 213 0.79 -6.28 16.23
CA HIS A 213 1.92 -7.15 15.96
C HIS A 213 2.97 -6.44 15.11
N THR A 214 4.18 -6.32 15.66
CA THR A 214 5.32 -5.76 14.95
C THR A 214 6.13 -6.84 14.23
N LEU A 215 6.86 -6.45 13.18
CA LEU A 215 7.80 -7.29 12.46
C LEU A 215 8.80 -7.93 13.42
N ALA A 216 9.30 -7.17 14.40
CA ALA A 216 10.22 -7.69 15.42
C ALA A 216 9.58 -8.83 16.23
N GLU A 217 8.36 -8.64 16.75
CA GLU A 217 7.65 -9.68 17.50
C GLU A 217 7.34 -10.90 16.64
N MET A 218 6.94 -10.69 15.38
CA MET A 218 6.69 -11.78 14.44
C MET A 218 7.95 -12.61 14.16
N LEU A 219 9.11 -11.97 14.01
CA LEU A 219 10.39 -12.65 13.81
C LEU A 219 10.86 -13.35 15.10
N ALA A 220 10.68 -12.72 16.26
CA ALA A 220 11.00 -13.29 17.56
C ALA A 220 10.16 -14.55 17.85
N ALA A 221 8.87 -14.54 17.53
CA ALA A 221 7.99 -15.70 17.63
C ALA A 221 8.41 -16.86 16.70
N LYS A 222 9.24 -16.59 15.68
CA LYS A 222 9.86 -17.58 14.80
C LYS A 222 11.29 -17.97 15.22
N GLY A 223 11.74 -17.53 16.40
CA GLY A 223 13.03 -17.90 16.99
C GLY A 223 14.20 -17.01 16.60
N MET A 224 13.98 -15.90 15.88
CA MET A 224 15.03 -14.93 15.60
C MET A 224 15.29 -14.04 16.83
N LYS A 225 16.57 -13.77 17.12
CA LYS A 225 16.91 -12.77 18.15
C LYS A 225 16.76 -11.38 17.54
N THR A 226 15.90 -10.56 18.14
CA THR A 226 15.64 -9.19 17.68
C THR A 226 16.23 -8.17 18.63
N ALA A 227 16.85 -7.14 18.08
CA ALA A 227 17.38 -6.00 18.83
C ALA A 227 17.19 -4.72 18.00
N ALA A 228 17.05 -3.59 18.69
CA ALA A 228 16.97 -2.26 18.06
C ALA A 228 17.97 -1.31 18.72
N PHE A 229 18.65 -0.51 17.90
CA PHE A 229 19.56 0.54 18.34
C PHE A 229 19.05 1.85 17.76
N LEU A 230 18.69 2.80 18.62
CA LEU A 230 17.90 3.96 18.24
C LEU A 230 18.60 5.24 18.68
N ALA A 231 18.83 6.14 17.73
CA ALA A 231 19.28 7.51 18.00
C ALA A 231 18.11 8.50 18.10
N ASN A 232 16.95 8.15 17.54
CA ASN A 232 15.74 8.98 17.57
C ASN A 232 14.68 8.39 18.51
N SER A 233 14.29 9.15 19.54
CA SER A 233 13.28 8.75 20.52
C SER A 233 11.86 8.67 19.96
N ASN A 234 11.58 9.32 18.82
CA ASN A 234 10.29 9.21 18.12
C ASN A 234 10.06 7.82 17.52
N ALA A 235 11.12 7.04 17.30
CA ALA A 235 11.07 5.69 16.73
C ALA A 235 11.36 4.58 17.76
N GLY A 236 11.22 4.88 19.06
CA GLY A 236 11.62 3.96 20.14
C GLY A 236 10.57 3.68 21.20
N ALA A 237 10.99 2.92 22.22
CA ALA A 237 10.17 2.36 23.29
C ALA A 237 9.32 3.37 24.09
N LEU A 238 9.63 4.66 24.00
CA LEU A 238 8.77 5.72 24.55
C LEU A 238 7.40 5.80 23.85
N ARG A 239 7.27 5.23 22.64
CA ARG A 239 6.12 5.38 21.75
C ARG A 239 5.62 4.07 21.12
N GLY A 240 6.34 2.97 21.26
CA GLY A 240 6.02 1.64 20.71
C GLY A 240 7.29 1.00 20.22
#